data_AF-A0A536FL45-F1
#
_entry.id   AF-A0A536FL45-F1
#
_cell.length_a   1.000
_cell.length_b   1.000
_cell.length_c   1.000
_cell.angle_alpha   90.00
_cell.angle_beta   90.00
_cell.angle_gamma   90.00
#
_symmetry.space_group_name_H-M   'P 1'
#
loop_
_entity.id
_entity.type
_entity.pdbx_description
1 polymer ?
#
loop_
_entity_poly.entity_id
_entity_poly.type
_entity_poly.pdbx_seq_one_letter_code
_entity_poly.pdbx_strand_id
1 'polypeptide(L)' 'MIANPEPEEVLRWAYENFNRVAIVASFQAESSVIIDIASRVRPDLSVLTLDTGRLPQETHDMIDR' A
#
# COMPACT_ATOMS: atom_id res chain seq x y z
N MET A 1 -7.75 5.27 20.29
CA MET A 1 -8.05 4.42 19.12
C MET A 1 -9.22 5.04 18.40
N ILE A 2 -9.14 5.22 17.08
CA ILE A 2 -10.27 5.70 16.28
C ILE A 2 -11.29 4.55 16.22
N ALA A 3 -12.53 4.78 16.64
CA ALA A 3 -13.58 3.78 16.58
C ALA A 3 -14.20 3.80 15.18
N ASN A 4 -13.97 2.73 14.40
CA ASN A 4 -14.45 2.55 13.02
C ASN A 4 -14.06 3.69 12.04
N PRO A 5 -12.74 3.92 11.83
CA PRO A 5 -12.27 4.92 10.88
C PRO A 5 -12.57 4.52 9.43
N GLU A 6 -12.78 5.53 8.58
CA GLU A 6 -12.68 5.35 7.14
C GLU A 6 -11.22 5.04 6.74
N PRO A 7 -10.97 4.31 5.64
CA PRO A 7 -9.61 3.89 5.26
C PRO A 7 -8.60 5.05 5.14
N GLU A 8 -9.03 6.19 4.59
CA GLU A 8 -8.21 7.39 4.44
C GLU A 8 -7.78 7.97 5.80
N GLU A 9 -8.63 7.87 6.83
CA GLU A 9 -8.32 8.37 8.17
C GLU A 9 -7.22 7.54 8.82
N VAL A 10 -7.26 6.20 8.65
CA VAL A 10 -6.20 5.31 9.12
C VAL A 10 -4.88 5.62 8.45
N LEU A 11 -4.89 5.80 7.12
CA LEU A 11 -3.69 6.09 6.35
C LEU A 11 -3.09 7.45 6.72
N ARG A 12 -3.93 8.48 6.84
CA ARG A 12 -3.50 9.81 7.27
C ARG A 12 -2.90 9.77 8.67
N TRP A 13 -3.56 9.09 9.61
CA TRP A 13 -3.03 8.90 10.96
C TRP A 13 -1.66 8.20 10.94
N ALA A 14 -1.50 7.12 10.17
CA ALA A 14 -0.21 6.42 10.07
C ALA A 14 0.89 7.34 9.51
N TYR A 15 0.57 8.12 8.48
CA TYR A 15 1.50 9.05 7.84
C TYR A 15 1.89 10.25 8.71
N GLU A 16 1.01 10.68 9.62
CA GLU A 16 1.28 11.77 10.58
C GLU A 16 2.09 11.30 11.79
N ASN A 17 1.94 10.04 12.20
CA ASN A 17 2.55 9.51 13.42
C ASN A 17 3.88 8.76 13.18
N PHE A 18 4.18 8.38 11.93
CA PHE A 18 5.38 7.64 11.59
C PHE A 18 6.13 8.27 10.41
N ASN A 19 7.45 8.43 10.58
CA ASN A 19 8.30 9.09 9.58
C ASN A 19 8.62 8.21 8.36
N ARG A 20 8.60 6.87 8.52
CA ARG A 20 8.99 5.91 7.47
C ARG A 20 7.92 4.84 7.33
N VAL A 21 6.91 5.14 6.53
CA VAL A 21 5.78 4.24 6.28
C VAL A 21 5.91 3.66 4.87
N ALA A 22 5.79 2.34 4.77
CA ALA A 22 5.67 1.65 3.50
C ALA A 22 4.49 0.69 3.56
N ILE A 23 3.79 0.57 2.43
CA ILE A 23 2.74 -0.44 2.24
C ILE A 23 3.43 -1.70 1.74
N VAL A 24 3.32 -2.80 2.49
CA VAL A 24 3.82 -4.10 2.04
C VAL A 24 2.71 -4.79 1.27
N ALA A 25 2.93 -5.06 -0.01
CA ALA A 25 1.89 -5.54 -0.92
C ALA A 25 2.39 -6.74 -1.74
N SER A 26 1.54 -7.78 -1.80
CA SER A 26 1.67 -8.88 -2.76
C SER A 26 0.93 -8.59 -4.08
N PHE A 27 0.38 -7.37 -4.24
CA PHE A 27 -0.33 -6.92 -5.43
C PHE A 27 -1.60 -7.70 -5.78
N GLN A 28 -2.26 -8.25 -4.76
CA GLN A 28 -3.63 -8.77 -4.85
C GLN A 28 -4.65 -7.62 -4.77
N ALA A 29 -5.92 -7.90 -5.10
CA ALA A 29 -6.97 -6.90 -5.24
C ALA A 29 -7.08 -5.94 -4.03
N GLU A 30 -7.04 -6.48 -2.81
CA GLU A 30 -7.14 -5.71 -1.58
C GLU A 30 -5.96 -4.76 -1.40
N SER A 31 -4.74 -5.25 -1.66
CA SER A 31 -3.53 -4.41 -1.58
C SER A 31 -3.52 -3.33 -2.66
N SER A 32 -4.02 -3.61 -3.86
CA SER A 32 -4.13 -2.63 -4.94
C SER A 32 -5.13 -1.53 -4.59
N VAL A 33 -6.26 -1.86 -3.94
CA VAL A 33 -7.21 -0.86 -3.43
C VAL A 33 -6.58 0.01 -2.35
N ILE A 34 -5.81 -0.58 -1.42
CA ILE A 34 -5.11 0.18 -0.38
C ILE A 34 -4.07 1.13 -1.00
N ILE A 35 -3.30 0.67 -2.00
CA ILE A 35 -2.34 1.49 -2.73
C ILE A 35 -3.05 2.66 -3.44
N ASP A 36 -4.19 2.39 -4.10
CA ASP A 36 -4.98 3.41 -4.78
C ASP A 36 -5.50 4.48 -3.81
N ILE A 37 -6.06 4.08 -2.65
CA ILE A 37 -6.50 5.02 -1.61
C ILE A 37 -5.29 5.80 -1.06
N ALA A 38 -4.18 5.12 -0.75
CA ALA A 38 -2.98 5.75 -0.22
C ALA A 38 -2.35 6.76 -1.18
N SER A 39 -2.37 6.50 -2.49
CA SER A 39 -1.87 7.42 -3.52
C SER A 39 -2.60 8.76 -3.54
N ARG A 40 -3.88 8.77 -3.14
CA ARG A 40 -4.69 9.98 -2.99
C ARG A 40 -4.40 10.72 -1.68
N VAL A 41 -3.88 10.04 -0.66
CA VAL A 41 -3.52 10.62 0.65
C VAL A 41 -2.09 11.16 0.66
N ARG A 42 -1.13 10.43 0.09
CA ARG A 42 0.30 10.76 0.08
C ARG A 42 0.89 10.48 -1.32
N PRO A 43 1.30 11.52 -2.07
CA PRO A 43 1.82 11.36 -3.43
C PRO A 43 3.20 10.67 -3.49
N ASP A 44 3.99 10.73 -2.41
CA ASP A 44 5.32 10.09 -2.29
C ASP A 44 5.28 8.78 -1.49
N LEU A 45 4.17 8.02 -1.57
CA LEU A 45 4.06 6.76 -0.84
C LEU A 45 5.16 5.76 -1.25
N SER A 46 5.56 4.92 -0.30
CA SER A 46 6.47 3.79 -0.56
C SER A 46 5.67 2.49 -0.57
N VAL A 47 5.85 1.67 -1.60
CA VAL A 47 5.31 0.30 -1.69
C VAL A 47 6.48 -0.68 -1.74
N LEU A 48 6.41 -1.74 -0.94
CA LEU A 48 7.40 -2.81 -0.89
C LEU A 48 6.71 -4.14 -1.22
N THR A 49 7.34 -4.95 -2.06
CA THR A 49 6.96 -6.35 -2.25
C THR A 49 8.12 -7.26 -1.87
N LEU A 50 7.79 -8.43 -1.33
CA LEU A 50 8.75 -9.49 -1.09
C LEU A 50 8.68 -10.48 -2.25
N ASP A 51 9.66 -10.39 -3.15
CA ASP A 51 9.81 -11.40 -4.19
C ASP A 51 10.53 -12.63 -3.63
N THR A 52 9.83 -13.76 -3.62
CA THR A 52 10.37 -15.06 -3.20
C THR A 52 11.03 -15.82 -4.34
N GLY A 53 10.98 -15.29 -5.57
CA GLY A 53 11.35 -15.97 -6.80
C GLY A 53 10.27 -16.90 -7.35
N ARG A 54 9.03 -16.79 -6.85
CA ARG A 54 7.89 -17.67 -7.19
C ARG A 54 6.58 -16.92 -7.45
N LEU A 55 6.61 -15.61 -7.62
CA LEU A 55 5.41 -14.85 -7.97
C LEU A 55 4.96 -15.21 -9.40
N PRO A 56 3.64 -15.19 -9.70
CA PRO A 56 3.17 -15.31 -11.07
C PRO A 56 3.77 -14.20 -11.95
N GLN A 57 4.06 -14.51 -13.23
CA GLN A 57 4.58 -13.51 -14.17
C GLN A 57 3.64 -12.28 -14.27
N GLU A 58 2.34 -12.51 -14.22
CA GLU A 58 1.31 -11.47 -14.21
C GLU A 58 1.49 -10.45 -13.07
N THR A 59 2.03 -10.89 -11.92
CA THR A 59 2.32 -10.01 -10.79
C THR A 59 3.54 -9.13 -11.09
N HIS A 60 4.60 -9.71 -11.67
CA HIS A 60 5.76 -8.94 -12.12
C HIS A 60 5.38 -7.92 -13.19
N ASP A 61 4.61 -8.34 -14.19
CA ASP A 61 4.13 -7.46 -15.27
C ASP A 61 3.26 -6.31 -14.73
N MET A 62 2.56 -6.52 -13.62
CA MET A 62 1.79 -5.46 -12.96
C MET A 62 2.67 -4.45 -12.22
N ILE A 63 3.77 -4.92 -11.61
CA ILE A 63 4.72 -4.09 -10.85
C ILE A 63 5.50 -3.17 -11.78
N ASP A 64 5.87 -3.65 -12.96
CA ASP A 64 6.70 -2.91 -13.92
C ASP A 64 5.93 -1.85 -14.74
N ARG A 65 4.61 -1.73 -14.53
CA ARG A 65 3.73 -0.76 -15.21
C ARG A 65 3.56 0.53 -14.42
#